data_AF-A0A7S2Q5M7-F1
#
_entry.id   AF-A0A7S2Q5M7-F1
#
_cell.length_a   1.000
_cell.length_b   1.000
_cell.length_c   1.000
_cell.angle_alpha   90.00
_cell.angle_beta   90.00
_cell.angle_gamma   90.00
#
_symmetry.space_group_name_H-M   'P 1'
#
loop_
_entity.id
_entity.type
_entity.pdbx_description
1 polymer ?
#
loop_
_entity_poly.entity_id
_entity_poly.type
_entity_poly.pdbx_seq_one_letter_code
_entity_poly.pdbx_strand_id
1 'polypeptide(L)'
;EFASEELRRDLDIVLEALRNTDAARKYMAADLRDSPVLGDARDNRNRLAGRGNSAPLIIVASMAWASDREKIQVTVEMLSGQQECRGRWAGPQRFGALAARAARQQRVDLVFLSMQRGEAPQQPSAVLNPLSDFV
;
A
#
# COMPACT_ATOMS: atom_id res chain seq x y z
N GLU A 1 -20.42 17.07 14.88
CA GLU A 1 -19.29 17.71 14.17
C GLU A 1 -18.72 16.74 13.14
N PHE A 2 -18.56 17.19 11.90
CA PHE A 2 -17.87 16.41 10.87
C PHE A 2 -16.37 16.67 10.97
N ALA A 3 -15.55 15.66 10.64
CA ALA A 3 -14.09 15.73 10.68
C ALA A 3 -13.53 17.05 10.08
N SER A 4 -12.47 17.59 10.68
CA SER A 4 -11.80 18.82 10.25
C SER A 4 -11.32 18.73 8.79
N GLU A 5 -11.22 19.87 8.12
CA GLU A 5 -10.77 19.93 6.71
C GLU A 5 -9.40 19.27 6.48
N GLU A 6 -8.52 19.29 7.49
CA GLU A 6 -7.23 18.58 7.46
C GLU A 6 -7.41 17.06 7.36
N LEU A 7 -8.30 16.46 8.16
CA LEU A 7 -8.57 15.03 8.14
C LEU A 7 -9.27 14.59 6.83
N ARG A 8 -10.03 15.50 6.20
CA ARG A 8 -10.66 15.25 4.90
C ARG A 8 -9.66 15.27 3.74
N ARG A 9 -8.46 15.83 3.98
CA ARG A 9 -7.34 15.89 3.04
C ARG A 9 -6.26 14.85 3.34
N ASP A 10 -6.28 14.25 4.52
CA ASP A 10 -5.38 13.17 4.91
C ASP A 10 -5.68 11.90 4.09
N LEU A 11 -4.78 11.57 3.16
CA LEU A 11 -4.90 10.43 2.27
C LEU A 11 -4.96 9.09 3.02
N ASP A 12 -4.30 8.94 4.16
CA ASP A 12 -4.32 7.68 4.90
C ASP A 12 -5.70 7.43 5.50
N ILE A 13 -6.27 8.46 6.14
CA ILE A 13 -7.61 8.41 6.73
C ILE A 13 -8.66 8.22 5.64
N VAL A 14 -8.52 8.96 4.55
CA VAL A 14 -9.38 8.86 3.36
C VAL A 14 -9.39 7.46 2.79
N LEU A 15 -8.22 6.86 2.58
CA LEU A 15 -8.11 5.53 1.97
C LEU A 15 -8.67 4.44 2.89
N GLU A 16 -8.47 4.56 4.20
CA GLU A 16 -9.09 3.68 5.20
C GLU A 16 -10.62 3.82 5.20
N ALA A 17 -11.15 5.04 5.13
CA ALA A 17 -12.58 5.28 5.10
C ALA A 17 -13.22 4.76 3.79
N LEU A 18 -12.56 4.97 2.65
CA LEU A 18 -12.98 4.45 1.34
C LEU A 18 -12.96 2.92 1.30
N ARG A 19 -12.06 2.27 2.02
CA ARG A 19 -12.02 0.81 2.14
C ARG A 19 -13.26 0.26 2.85
N ASN A 20 -13.75 0.95 3.88
CA ASN A 20 -14.92 0.52 4.65
C ASN A 20 -16.24 0.86 3.94
N THR A 21 -16.33 2.01 3.28
CA THR A 21 -17.54 2.40 2.55
C THR A 21 -17.24 3.37 1.42
N ASP A 22 -17.73 3.05 0.21
CA ASP A 22 -17.69 3.97 -0.93
C ASP A 22 -18.39 5.31 -0.64
N ALA A 23 -19.34 5.32 0.31
CA ALA A 23 -20.03 6.51 0.75
C ALA A 23 -19.11 7.51 1.48
N ALA A 24 -17.91 7.10 1.92
CA ALA A 24 -16.93 7.98 2.57
C ALA A 24 -16.43 9.08 1.63
N ARG A 25 -16.48 8.86 0.31
CA ARG A 25 -16.09 9.84 -0.71
C ARG A 25 -16.80 11.18 -0.57
N LYS A 26 -18.04 11.20 -0.08
CA LYS A 26 -18.83 12.42 0.10
C LYS A 26 -18.33 13.33 1.24
N TYR A 27 -17.47 12.80 2.11
CA TYR A 27 -16.89 13.52 3.23
C TYR A 27 -15.45 13.99 2.98
N MET A 28 -14.87 13.59 1.84
CA MET A 28 -13.55 14.03 1.42
C MET A 28 -13.58 15.46 0.90
N ALA A 29 -12.42 16.11 0.94
CA ALA A 29 -12.22 17.40 0.30
C ALA A 29 -12.54 17.35 -1.20
N ALA A 30 -13.12 18.42 -1.74
CA ALA A 30 -13.57 18.48 -3.13
C ALA A 30 -12.41 18.19 -4.11
N ASP A 31 -11.23 18.76 -3.85
CA ASP A 31 -10.02 18.60 -4.67
C ASP A 31 -9.55 17.13 -4.76
N LEU A 32 -9.78 16.36 -3.69
CA LEU A 32 -9.46 14.94 -3.63
C LEU A 32 -10.55 14.10 -4.28
N ARG A 33 -11.82 14.47 -4.13
CA ARG A 33 -12.97 13.68 -4.61
C ARG A 33 -12.87 13.31 -6.08
N ASP A 34 -12.37 14.20 -6.93
CA ASP A 34 -12.25 14.00 -8.37
C ASP A 34 -10.82 13.71 -8.83
N SER A 35 -9.92 13.47 -7.88
CA SER A 35 -8.54 13.12 -8.18
C SER A 35 -8.44 11.71 -8.78
N PRO A 36 -7.79 11.54 -9.95
CA PRO A 36 -7.59 10.23 -10.56
C PRO A 36 -6.78 9.29 -9.66
N VAL A 37 -5.94 9.86 -8.79
CA VAL A 37 -5.09 9.13 -7.83
C VAL A 37 -5.92 8.22 -6.91
N LEU A 38 -7.14 8.62 -6.54
CA LEU A 38 -8.00 7.81 -5.68
C LEU A 38 -8.73 6.70 -6.44
N GLY A 39 -9.11 6.94 -7.69
CA GLY A 39 -9.69 5.91 -8.54
C GLY A 39 -8.75 4.71 -8.65
N ASP A 40 -7.47 5.02 -8.86
CA ASP A 40 -6.37 4.06 -8.90
C ASP A 40 -6.14 3.28 -7.59
N ALA A 41 -6.22 3.97 -6.45
CA ALA A 41 -6.10 3.32 -5.14
C ALA A 41 -7.29 2.39 -4.84
N ARG A 42 -8.48 2.76 -5.32
CA ARG A 42 -9.71 1.98 -5.20
C ARG A 42 -9.64 0.72 -6.05
N ASP A 43 -9.24 0.87 -7.32
CA ASP A 43 -9.13 -0.24 -8.27
C ASP A 43 -8.06 -1.24 -7.86
N ASN A 44 -6.98 -0.78 -7.21
CA ASN A 44 -5.94 -1.66 -6.67
C ASN A 44 -6.31 -2.37 -5.36
N ARG A 45 -7.52 -2.17 -4.82
CA ARG A 45 -7.94 -2.66 -3.49
C ARG A 45 -6.82 -2.48 -2.49
N ASN A 46 -6.53 -1.24 -2.10
CA ASN A 46 -5.50 -0.95 -1.11
C ASN A 46 -5.50 -2.00 0.02
N ARG A 47 -4.48 -2.86 0.02
CA ARG A 47 -4.29 -3.94 1.00
C ARG A 47 -3.30 -3.55 2.09
N LEU A 48 -2.79 -2.31 2.09
CA LEU A 48 -2.01 -1.80 3.21
C LEU A 48 -2.92 -1.54 4.39
N ALA A 49 -2.50 -2.03 5.54
CA ALA A 49 -3.16 -1.76 6.80
C ALA A 49 -2.74 -0.37 7.32
N GLY A 50 -3.71 0.50 7.62
CA GLY A 50 -3.51 1.70 8.41
C GLY A 50 -3.45 1.41 9.92
N ARG A 51 -3.12 2.44 10.71
CA ARG A 51 -3.06 2.34 12.18
C ARG A 51 -4.38 1.81 12.75
N GLY A 52 -4.30 0.90 13.71
CA GLY A 52 -5.46 0.30 14.38
C GLY A 52 -6.03 -0.95 13.69
N ASN A 53 -5.52 -1.35 12.52
CA ASN A 53 -5.88 -2.62 11.90
C ASN A 53 -5.05 -3.79 12.47
N SER A 54 -5.63 -4.98 12.50
CA SER A 54 -4.92 -6.24 12.77
C SER A 54 -4.56 -6.91 11.45
N ALA A 55 -3.27 -6.96 11.13
CA ALA A 55 -2.74 -7.52 9.90
C ALA A 55 -1.32 -8.05 10.12
N PRO A 56 -0.87 -9.07 9.37
CA PRO A 56 0.51 -9.51 9.44
C PRO A 56 1.47 -8.44 8.90
N LEU A 57 2.63 -8.34 9.54
CA LEU A 57 3.74 -7.52 9.05
C LEU A 57 4.59 -8.33 8.07
N ILE A 58 4.77 -7.75 6.89
CA ILE A 58 5.61 -8.24 5.81
C ILE A 58 6.75 -7.23 5.66
N ILE A 59 7.98 -7.73 5.63
CA ILE A 59 9.18 -6.92 5.50
C ILE A 59 9.67 -7.05 4.08
N VAL A 60 9.95 -5.96 3.40
CA VAL A 60 10.70 -5.98 2.14
C VAL A 60 12.16 -6.24 2.52
N ALA A 61 12.66 -7.44 2.27
CA ALA A 61 14.02 -7.82 2.59
C ALA A 61 15.02 -7.23 1.58
N SER A 62 14.60 -7.09 0.32
CA SER A 62 15.43 -6.50 -0.73
C SER A 62 14.56 -5.95 -1.85
N MET A 63 14.96 -4.81 -2.40
CA MET A 63 14.41 -4.26 -3.62
C MET A 63 15.56 -3.77 -4.51
N ALA A 64 15.58 -4.18 -5.78
CA ALA A 64 16.63 -3.78 -6.71
C ALA A 64 16.13 -3.82 -8.15
N TRP A 65 16.64 -2.92 -8.99
CA TRP A 65 16.47 -3.04 -10.44
C TRP A 65 17.10 -4.34 -10.93
N ALA A 66 16.36 -5.07 -11.76
CA ALA A 66 16.90 -6.16 -12.53
C ALA A 66 17.89 -5.62 -13.57
N SER A 67 18.73 -6.50 -14.14
CA SER A 67 19.75 -6.13 -15.12
C SER A 67 19.18 -5.42 -16.36
N ASP A 68 17.90 -5.61 -16.65
CA ASP A 68 17.17 -4.96 -17.75
C ASP A 68 16.74 -3.51 -17.45
N ARG A 69 16.82 -3.04 -16.18
CA ARG A 69 16.28 -1.75 -15.69
C ARG A 69 14.82 -1.48 -16.07
N GLU A 70 14.08 -2.50 -16.50
CA GLU A 70 12.65 -2.41 -16.77
C GLU A 70 11.85 -2.99 -15.60
N LYS A 71 12.44 -3.96 -14.90
CA LYS A 71 11.80 -4.67 -13.81
C LYS A 71 12.52 -4.43 -12.50
N ILE A 72 11.75 -4.31 -11.44
CA ILE A 72 12.20 -4.30 -10.07
C ILE A 72 12.00 -5.69 -9.50
N GLN A 73 13.08 -6.25 -8.96
CA GLN A 73 13.03 -7.46 -8.18
C GLN A 73 12.79 -7.08 -6.73
N VAL A 74 11.71 -7.61 -6.16
CA VAL A 74 11.40 -7.44 -4.73
C VAL A 74 11.46 -8.82 -4.08
N THR A 75 12.17 -8.90 -2.96
CA THR A 75 12.13 -10.03 -2.03
C THR A 75 11.44 -9.54 -0.78
N VAL A 76 10.36 -10.21 -0.40
CA VAL A 76 9.68 -9.96 0.87
C VAL A 76 9.88 -11.14 1.81
N GLU A 77 10.15 -10.83 3.07
CA GLU A 77 10.27 -11.76 4.19
C GLU A 77 9.05 -11.62 5.10
N MET A 78 8.55 -12.74 5.56
CA MET A 78 7.45 -12.80 6.51
C MET A 78 8.00 -13.11 7.89
N LEU A 79 7.40 -12.51 8.93
CA LEU A 79 7.80 -12.74 10.32
C LEU A 79 7.68 -14.20 10.80
N SER A 80 7.03 -15.07 10.02
CA SER A 80 7.02 -16.52 10.27
C SER A 80 8.38 -17.20 10.00
N GLY A 81 9.37 -16.47 9.46
CA GLY A 81 10.75 -16.94 9.29
C GLY A 81 10.95 -18.04 8.25
N GLN A 82 9.88 -18.52 7.60
CA GLN A 82 9.95 -19.66 6.66
C GLN A 82 9.55 -19.34 5.22
N GLN A 83 9.00 -18.15 4.93
CA GLN A 83 8.51 -17.83 3.60
C GLN A 83 9.07 -16.50 3.11
N GLU A 84 10.09 -16.62 2.26
CA GLU A 84 10.52 -15.55 1.38
C GLU A 84 9.72 -15.64 0.09
N CYS A 85 9.22 -14.50 -0.35
CA CYS A 85 8.53 -14.39 -1.62
C CYS A 85 9.31 -13.44 -2.52
N ARG A 86 9.89 -14.01 -3.56
CA ARG A 86 10.58 -13.26 -4.61
C ARG A 86 9.64 -13.07 -5.78
N GLY A 87 9.57 -11.83 -6.27
CA GLY A 87 8.86 -11.52 -7.50
C GLY A 87 9.62 -10.55 -8.38
N ARG A 88 9.06 -10.30 -9.57
CA ARG A 88 9.51 -9.27 -10.49
C ARG A 88 8.30 -8.43 -10.85
N TRP A 89 8.44 -7.12 -10.70
CA TRP A 89 7.43 -6.12 -10.99
C TRP A 89 7.97 -5.18 -12.06
N ALA A 90 7.13 -4.59 -12.89
CA ALA A 90 7.59 -3.52 -13.78
C ALA A 90 7.85 -2.25 -12.95
N GLY A 91 8.87 -1.47 -13.28
CA GLY A 91 9.21 -0.21 -12.61
C GLY A 91 8.04 0.73 -12.31
N PRO A 92 7.14 1.03 -13.28
CA PRO A 92 6.02 1.94 -13.06
C PRO A 92 4.86 1.32 -12.28
N GLN A 93 4.94 0.04 -11.87
CA GLN A 93 3.90 -0.52 -11.02
C GLN A 93 3.94 0.11 -9.63
N ARG A 94 2.75 0.32 -9.08
CA ARG A 94 2.56 0.95 -7.78
C ARG A 94 2.83 0.00 -6.63
N PHE A 95 3.26 0.56 -5.50
CA PHE A 95 3.47 -0.17 -4.25
C PHE A 95 2.21 -0.91 -3.77
N GLY A 96 1.02 -0.38 -4.07
CA GLY A 96 -0.25 -1.07 -3.80
C GLY A 96 -0.39 -2.45 -4.46
N ALA A 97 0.21 -2.65 -5.64
CA ALA A 97 0.20 -3.94 -6.32
C ALA A 97 1.08 -4.98 -5.59
N LEU A 98 2.19 -4.55 -4.99
CA LEU A 98 3.02 -5.38 -4.12
C LEU A 98 2.24 -5.79 -2.87
N ALA A 99 1.60 -4.82 -2.19
CA ALA A 99 0.73 -5.07 -1.03
C ALA A 99 -0.38 -6.07 -1.35
N ALA A 100 -1.08 -5.88 -2.47
CA ALA A 100 -2.16 -6.74 -2.89
C ALA A 100 -1.71 -8.18 -3.18
N ARG A 101 -0.53 -8.35 -3.78
CA ARG A 101 0.04 -9.68 -4.03
C ARG A 101 0.44 -10.36 -2.71
N ALA A 102 1.09 -9.61 -1.82
CA ALA A 102 1.54 -10.12 -0.54
C ALA A 102 0.35 -10.57 0.35
N ALA A 103 -0.72 -9.78 0.40
CA ALA A 103 -1.96 -10.12 1.10
C ALA A 103 -2.61 -11.40 0.54
N ARG A 104 -2.73 -11.52 -0.79
CA ARG A 104 -3.27 -12.73 -1.44
C ARG A 104 -2.45 -13.97 -1.11
N GLN A 105 -1.12 -13.85 -1.09
CA GLN A 105 -0.23 -14.96 -0.79
C GLN A 105 -0.36 -15.45 0.66
N GLN A 106 -0.56 -14.51 1.58
CA GLN A 106 -0.85 -14.80 3.00
C GLN A 106 -2.30 -15.23 3.26
N ARG A 107 -3.18 -15.18 2.25
CA ARG A 107 -4.63 -15.41 2.38
C ARG A 107 -5.26 -14.50 3.46
N VAL A 108 -4.75 -13.27 3.56
CA VAL A 108 -5.27 -12.23 4.46
C VAL A 108 -5.84 -11.08 3.66
N ASP A 109 -6.70 -10.31 4.31
CA ASP A 109 -7.28 -9.14 3.66
C ASP A 109 -6.38 -7.91 3.68
N LEU A 110 -5.55 -7.74 4.70
CA LEU A 110 -4.68 -6.59 4.86
C LEU A 110 -3.29 -7.04 5.28
N VAL A 111 -2.28 -6.25 4.96
CA VAL A 111 -0.89 -6.46 5.35
C VAL A 111 -0.28 -5.13 5.78
N PHE A 112 0.56 -5.16 6.81
CA PHE A 112 1.54 -4.11 7.02
C PHE A 112 2.75 -4.42 6.16
N LEU A 113 3.23 -3.46 5.37
CA LEU A 113 4.49 -3.59 4.65
C LEU A 113 5.51 -2.63 5.24
N SER A 114 6.68 -3.13 5.61
CA SER A 114 7.82 -2.29 6.00
C SER A 114 8.94 -2.43 4.98
N MET A 115 9.64 -1.34 4.68
CA MET A 115 10.69 -1.32 3.65
C MET A 115 11.98 -1.96 4.13
N GLN A 116 12.23 -1.98 5.43
CA GLN A 116 13.37 -2.63 6.05
C GLN A 116 12.99 -3.19 7.44
N ARG A 117 13.78 -4.14 7.94
CA ARG A 117 13.57 -4.71 9.27
C ARG A 117 13.78 -3.61 10.34
N GLY A 118 12.76 -3.38 11.15
CA GLY A 118 12.78 -2.38 12.23
C GLY A 118 12.23 -1.01 11.86
N GLU A 119 11.95 -0.75 10.57
CA GLU A 119 11.26 0.46 10.14
C GLU A 119 9.75 0.38 10.38
N ALA A 120 9.14 1.55 10.58
CA ALA A 120 7.70 1.67 10.67
C ALA A 120 7.03 1.18 9.36
N PRO A 121 5.88 0.49 9.46
CA PRO A 121 5.12 0.12 8.27
C PRO A 121 4.71 1.33 7.45
N GLN A 122 4.70 1.14 6.14
CA GLN A 122 4.20 2.10 5.18
C GLN A 122 2.72 2.38 5.40
N GLN A 123 2.36 3.65 5.29
CA GLN A 123 0.98 4.10 5.46
C GLN A 123 0.13 3.76 4.22
N PRO A 124 -1.21 3.73 4.34
CA PRO A 124 -2.10 3.45 3.22
C PRO A 124 -1.86 4.32 1.98
N SER A 125 -1.46 5.58 2.13
CA SER A 125 -1.13 6.50 1.04
C SER A 125 0.04 6.03 0.17
N ALA A 126 0.96 5.23 0.72
CA ALA A 126 2.11 4.71 0.00
C ALA A 126 1.73 3.85 -1.21
N VAL A 127 0.49 3.32 -1.27
CA VAL A 127 0.01 2.57 -2.43
C VAL A 127 0.03 3.35 -3.74
N LEU A 128 0.07 4.67 -3.68
CA LEU A 128 0.08 5.55 -4.85
C LEU A 128 1.47 5.68 -5.46
N ASN A 129 2.51 5.45 -4.66
CA ASN A 129 3.89 5.64 -5.09
C ASN A 129 4.31 4.49 -6.01
N PRO A 130 5.02 4.78 -7.11
CA PRO A 130 5.63 3.74 -7.93
C PRO A 130 6.69 2.98 -7.13
N LEU A 131 6.88 1.70 -7.44
CA LEU A 131 7.87 0.85 -6.78
C LEU A 131 9.30 1.40 -6.97
N SER A 132 9.56 2.11 -8.07
CA SER A 132 10.84 2.75 -8.35
C SER A 132 11.28 3.77 -7.30
N ASP A 133 10.35 4.40 -6.59
CA ASP A 133 10.67 5.42 -5.58
C ASP A 133 11.28 4.81 -4.31
N PHE A 134 11.24 3.48 -4.19
CA PHE A 134 11.72 2.72 -3.05
C PHE A 134 13.00 1.92 -3.34
N VAL A 135 13.61 2.10 -4.53
CA VAL A 135 14.82 1.39 -4.99
C VAL A 135 16.03 2.31 -5.03
#